data_AF-A0A2N2SBS0-F1
#
_entry.id   AF-A0A2N2SBS0-F1
#
_cell.length_a   1.000
_cell.length_b   1.000
_cell.length_c   1.000
_cell.angle_alpha   90.00
_cell.angle_beta   90.00
_cell.angle_gamma   90.00
#
_symmetry.space_group_name_H-M   'P 1'
#
loop_
_entity.id
_entity.type
_entity.pdbx_description
1 polymer ?
#
loop_
_entity_poly.entity_id
_entity_poly.type
_entity_poly.pdbx_seq_one_letter_code
_entity_poly.pdbx_strand_id
1 'polypeptide(L)'
;GPVIYVPDASRSVAVMQSLLTIDTRDAYLADINTDYEKARTQHANKKGVPLLTIAEARKNKMKLHFDGDNAPVKPKFIGRRVFKNIDLNLIAQYIDWSPFFQTWDLAGSYPAILSDKVVGDAATKVFAEAQAMLKKIIDGRWLTANGVIALMPANTVNDDDIEIYTDETRKQVAFTYYGMRQQSVKPVIDGVPRPNQCLSDFIAPKGLAADYIGLFAVTAGLGIEKIEKRFADAHDDYSGIMFKGLADRLAEAFAEYMHERVRTDLWGYTANEKLPVDALIKEAYQGIRPAPGYPACPDHTVKTDMFNLLQCDEIGMTLTESFAMQPAAAVSGFYFAHRDSKYFSVDKIGEDQLLELAKRRHLPKEYLERWLAPNLS
;
A
#
# COMPACT_ATOMS: atom_id res chain seq x y z
N GLY A 1 20.52 -19.52 -20.50
CA GLY A 1 19.41 -19.42 -21.47
C GLY A 1 18.98 -17.96 -21.57
N PRO A 2 18.11 -17.61 -22.53
CA PRO A 2 17.59 -16.24 -22.65
C PRO A 2 16.73 -15.87 -21.43
N VAL A 3 16.79 -14.60 -21.03
CA VAL A 3 15.92 -13.99 -20.00
C VAL A 3 15.19 -12.85 -20.68
N ILE A 4 13.85 -12.86 -20.71
CA ILE A 4 13.05 -11.89 -21.47
C ILE A 4 11.93 -11.33 -20.59
N TYR A 5 11.92 -10.02 -20.40
CA TYR A 5 10.80 -9.29 -19.79
C TYR A 5 9.65 -9.15 -20.79
N VAL A 6 8.44 -9.49 -20.35
CA VAL A 6 7.19 -9.31 -21.11
C VAL A 6 6.23 -8.52 -20.23
N PRO A 7 5.71 -7.37 -20.68
CA PRO A 7 4.93 -6.47 -19.83
C PRO A 7 3.49 -6.94 -19.57
N ASP A 8 2.93 -7.81 -20.42
CA ASP A 8 1.56 -8.28 -20.33
C ASP A 8 1.37 -9.66 -21.00
N ALA A 9 0.25 -10.32 -20.71
CA ALA A 9 -0.03 -11.66 -21.23
C ALA A 9 -0.22 -11.68 -22.76
N SER A 10 -0.76 -10.62 -23.35
CA SER A 10 -1.02 -10.55 -24.80
C SER A 10 0.28 -10.62 -25.61
N ARG A 11 1.34 -9.97 -25.13
CA ARG A 11 2.67 -9.97 -25.76
C ARG A 11 3.43 -11.27 -25.54
N SER A 12 3.08 -12.06 -24.52
CA SER A 12 3.78 -13.32 -24.22
C SER A 12 3.64 -14.35 -25.35
N VAL A 13 2.51 -14.36 -26.05
CA VAL A 13 2.26 -15.27 -27.18
C VAL A 13 3.23 -14.99 -28.33
N ALA A 14 3.38 -13.73 -28.72
CA ALA A 14 4.30 -13.34 -29.79
C ALA A 14 5.75 -13.66 -29.43
N VAL A 15 6.16 -13.37 -28.18
CA VAL A 15 7.50 -13.71 -27.67
C VAL A 15 7.75 -15.22 -27.76
N MET A 16 6.80 -16.03 -27.29
CA MET A 16 6.93 -17.49 -27.33
C MET A 16 6.98 -18.04 -28.77
N GLN A 17 6.16 -17.49 -29.67
CA GLN A 17 6.20 -17.85 -31.09
C GLN A 17 7.57 -17.55 -31.72
N SER A 18 8.13 -16.37 -31.45
CA SER A 18 9.46 -15.98 -31.94
C SER A 18 10.57 -16.88 -31.39
N LEU A 19 10.46 -17.34 -30.14
CA LEU A 19 11.45 -18.21 -29.50
C LEU A 19 11.38 -19.67 -29.95
N LEU A 20 10.19 -20.18 -30.27
CA LEU A 20 9.98 -21.58 -30.67
C LEU A 20 10.19 -21.80 -32.17
N THR A 21 10.14 -20.75 -32.97
CA THR A 21 10.34 -20.83 -34.43
C THR A 21 11.83 -20.78 -34.74
N ILE A 22 12.39 -21.90 -35.22
CA ILE A 22 13.83 -22.06 -35.49
C ILE A 22 14.37 -20.93 -36.36
N ASP A 23 13.65 -20.55 -37.41
CA ASP A 23 14.10 -19.57 -38.40
C ASP A 23 14.15 -18.12 -37.86
N THR A 24 13.34 -17.79 -36.85
CA THR A 24 13.27 -16.42 -36.29
C THR A 24 13.96 -16.28 -34.94
N ARG A 25 14.24 -17.40 -34.26
CA ARG A 25 14.72 -17.42 -32.87
C ARG A 25 16.02 -16.66 -32.70
N ASP A 26 17.03 -16.95 -33.52
CA ASP A 26 18.37 -16.38 -33.35
C ASP A 26 18.38 -14.88 -33.64
N ALA A 27 17.64 -14.44 -34.67
CA ALA A 27 17.45 -13.03 -34.99
C ALA A 27 16.73 -12.30 -33.85
N TYR A 28 15.62 -12.85 -33.34
CA TYR A 28 14.88 -12.26 -32.23
C TYR A 28 15.72 -12.13 -30.96
N LEU A 29 16.53 -13.14 -30.63
CA LEU A 29 17.44 -13.09 -29.49
C LEU A 29 18.54 -12.04 -29.66
N ALA A 30 19.07 -11.86 -30.87
CA ALA A 30 20.03 -10.81 -31.16
C ALA A 30 19.41 -9.43 -30.95
N ASP A 31 18.21 -9.19 -31.48
CA ASP A 31 17.48 -7.93 -31.34
C ASP A 31 17.20 -7.58 -29.87
N ILE A 32 16.68 -8.55 -29.10
CA ILE A 32 16.40 -8.35 -27.66
C ILE A 32 17.69 -8.04 -26.90
N ASN A 33 18.80 -8.71 -27.20
CA ASN A 33 20.09 -8.41 -26.56
C ASN A 33 20.58 -7.00 -26.89
N THR A 34 20.40 -6.54 -28.14
CA THR A 34 20.70 -5.17 -28.55
C THR A 34 19.82 -4.16 -27.80
N ASP A 35 18.52 -4.42 -27.69
CA ASP A 35 17.60 -3.56 -26.95
C ASP A 35 17.94 -3.50 -25.46
N TYR A 36 18.35 -4.63 -24.86
CA TYR A 36 18.77 -4.68 -23.46
C TYR A 36 20.11 -3.98 -23.23
N GLU A 37 21.07 -4.10 -24.14
CA GLU A 37 22.32 -3.35 -24.06
C GLU A 37 22.06 -1.85 -24.20
N LYS A 38 21.17 -1.46 -25.12
CA LYS A 38 20.74 -0.06 -25.28
C LYS A 38 20.05 0.45 -24.02
N ALA A 39 19.11 -0.30 -23.45
CA ALA A 39 18.42 0.07 -22.20
C ALA A 39 19.39 0.17 -21.03
N ARG A 40 20.35 -0.77 -20.91
CA ARG A 40 21.41 -0.76 -19.90
C ARG A 40 22.28 0.48 -20.02
N THR A 41 22.76 0.77 -21.23
CA THR A 41 23.57 1.96 -21.51
C THR A 41 22.80 3.25 -21.24
N GLN A 42 21.54 3.34 -21.66
CA GLN A 42 20.67 4.48 -21.38
C GLN A 42 20.44 4.67 -19.87
N HIS A 43 20.20 3.59 -19.13
CA HIS A 43 20.01 3.64 -17.69
C HIS A 43 21.29 4.05 -16.96
N ALA A 44 22.44 3.47 -17.32
CA ALA A 44 23.75 3.82 -16.75
C ALA A 44 24.12 5.29 -17.02
N ASN A 45 23.70 5.83 -18.16
CA ASN A 45 23.93 7.23 -18.52
C ASN A 45 22.90 8.21 -17.92
N LYS A 46 21.80 7.74 -17.33
CA LYS A 46 20.85 8.63 -16.65
C LYS A 46 21.53 9.22 -15.42
N LYS A 47 21.77 10.53 -15.46
CA LYS A 47 22.10 11.29 -14.25
C LYS A 47 20.84 11.33 -13.38
N GLY A 48 20.90 10.68 -12.22
CA GLY A 48 19.83 10.74 -11.23
C GLY A 48 19.53 12.18 -10.80
N VAL A 49 18.38 12.39 -10.15
CA VAL A 49 18.08 13.68 -9.52
C VAL A 49 19.16 13.92 -8.45
N PRO A 50 19.80 15.11 -8.41
CA PRO A 50 20.76 15.43 -7.37
C PRO A 50 20.15 15.18 -5.99
N LEU A 51 20.90 14.47 -5.14
CA LEU A 51 20.50 14.16 -3.79
C LEU A 51 21.17 15.12 -2.80
N LEU A 52 20.40 15.54 -1.80
CA LEU A 52 20.87 16.18 -0.58
C LEU A 52 21.44 15.11 0.36
N THR A 53 22.37 15.51 1.21
CA THR A 53 22.71 14.67 2.38
C THR A 53 21.48 14.51 3.28
N ILE A 54 21.41 13.41 4.04
CA ILE A 54 20.31 13.18 4.99
C ILE A 54 20.19 14.33 6.00
N ALA A 55 21.33 14.91 6.42
CA ALA A 55 21.35 16.06 7.31
C ALA A 55 20.71 17.32 6.69
N GLU A 56 20.98 17.59 5.40
CA GLU A 56 20.35 18.70 4.67
C GLU A 56 18.86 18.44 4.41
N ALA A 57 18.48 17.21 4.05
CA ALA A 57 17.09 16.82 3.87
C ALA A 57 16.29 17.01 5.17
N ARG A 58 16.85 16.62 6.33
CA ARG A 58 16.23 16.83 7.66
C ARG A 58 16.07 18.32 8.00
N LYS A 59 17.02 19.18 7.61
CA LYS A 59 16.88 20.65 7.77
C LYS A 59 15.71 21.20 6.95
N ASN A 60 15.41 20.60 5.79
CA ASN A 60 14.29 20.94 4.91
C ASN A 60 13.03 20.06 5.13
N LYS A 61 12.86 19.46 6.32
CA LYS A 61 11.68 18.66 6.64
C LYS A 61 10.38 19.48 6.60
N MET A 62 9.25 18.78 6.46
CA MET A 62 7.95 19.43 6.59
C MET A 62 7.80 19.95 8.03
N LYS A 63 7.49 21.23 8.19
CA LYS A 63 7.28 21.87 9.49
C LYS A 63 5.78 22.07 9.70
N LEU A 64 5.21 21.25 10.58
CA LEU A 64 3.79 21.27 10.92
C LEU A 64 3.56 21.82 12.32
N HIS A 65 2.38 22.41 12.51
CA HIS A 65 1.90 22.86 13.80
C HIS A 65 1.05 21.76 14.44
N PHE A 66 1.18 21.58 15.75
CA PHE A 66 0.46 20.55 16.53
C PHE A 66 -0.35 21.20 17.66
N ASP A 67 -0.86 22.40 17.40
CA ASP A 67 -1.65 23.23 18.31
C ASP A 67 -2.93 23.74 17.62
N GLY A 68 -3.84 24.32 18.40
CA GLY A 68 -5.11 24.84 17.89
C GLY A 68 -5.90 23.80 17.09
N ASP A 69 -6.31 24.17 15.88
CA ASP A 69 -7.04 23.28 14.96
C ASP A 69 -6.21 22.11 14.42
N ASN A 70 -4.88 22.13 14.59
CA ASN A 70 -3.97 21.04 14.24
C ASN A 70 -3.52 20.22 15.46
N ALA A 71 -4.06 20.49 16.65
CA ALA A 71 -3.74 19.71 17.83
C ALA A 71 -4.11 18.23 17.63
N PRO A 72 -3.23 17.28 17.98
CA PRO A 72 -3.55 15.86 17.92
C PRO A 72 -4.84 15.51 18.67
N VAL A 73 -5.75 14.85 17.97
CA VAL A 73 -7.00 14.38 18.58
C VAL A 73 -6.75 13.07 19.27
N LYS A 74 -7.10 12.98 20.56
CA LYS A 74 -7.01 11.73 21.31
C LYS A 74 -8.05 10.72 20.80
N PRO A 75 -7.64 9.49 20.43
CA PRO A 75 -8.57 8.40 20.11
C PRO A 75 -9.57 8.11 21.23
N LYS A 76 -10.76 7.62 20.87
CA LYS A 76 -11.77 7.20 21.87
C LYS A 76 -11.34 5.99 22.70
N PHE A 77 -10.32 5.25 22.25
CA PHE A 77 -9.67 4.19 23.03
C PHE A 77 -8.20 4.05 22.64
N ILE A 78 -7.40 3.51 23.56
CA ILE A 78 -6.02 3.12 23.31
C ILE A 78 -5.91 1.60 23.35
N GLY A 79 -5.14 1.03 22.43
CA GLY A 79 -4.92 -0.41 22.32
C GLY A 79 -5.58 -1.02 21.09
N ARG A 80 -5.80 -2.33 21.13
CA ARG A 80 -6.25 -3.18 20.00
C ARG A 80 -7.75 -3.45 20.04
N ARG A 81 -8.39 -3.53 18.87
CA ARG A 81 -9.75 -4.08 18.69
C ARG A 81 -9.81 -5.01 17.49
N VAL A 82 -10.42 -6.18 17.70
CA VAL A 82 -10.60 -7.22 16.69
C VAL A 82 -12.04 -7.21 16.17
N PHE A 83 -12.19 -7.39 14.87
CA PHE A 83 -13.44 -7.38 14.12
C PHE A 83 -13.52 -8.69 13.33
N LYS A 84 -14.44 -9.58 13.70
CA LYS A 84 -14.59 -10.89 13.04
C LYS A 84 -15.92 -10.98 12.32
N ASN A 85 -15.92 -11.65 11.17
CA ASN A 85 -17.11 -11.93 10.36
C ASN A 85 -17.87 -10.64 9.97
N ILE A 86 -17.14 -9.62 9.51
CA ILE A 86 -17.77 -8.41 8.97
C ILE A 86 -18.60 -8.78 7.74
N ASP A 87 -19.81 -8.24 7.66
CA ASP A 87 -20.75 -8.53 6.57
C ASP A 87 -20.16 -8.07 5.23
N LEU A 88 -20.03 -9.02 4.29
CA LEU A 88 -19.53 -8.73 2.96
C LEU A 88 -20.47 -7.79 2.17
N ASN A 89 -21.77 -7.74 2.49
CA ASN A 89 -22.68 -6.75 1.89
C ASN A 89 -22.32 -5.32 2.29
N LEU A 90 -21.80 -5.14 3.50
CA LEU A 90 -21.36 -3.84 3.98
C LEU A 90 -20.06 -3.45 3.29
N ILE A 91 -19.09 -4.36 3.23
CA ILE A 91 -17.80 -4.14 2.56
C ILE A 91 -18.00 -3.87 1.06
N ALA A 92 -18.89 -4.60 0.39
CA ALA A 92 -19.13 -4.47 -1.05
C ALA A 92 -19.58 -3.05 -1.48
N GLN A 93 -20.14 -2.26 -0.57
CA GLN A 93 -20.54 -0.86 -0.84
C GLN A 93 -19.34 0.08 -1.05
N TYR A 94 -18.14 -0.32 -0.61
CA TYR A 94 -16.91 0.48 -0.67
C TYR A 94 -15.99 0.07 -1.82
N ILE A 95 -16.43 -0.81 -2.72
CA ILE A 95 -15.58 -1.28 -3.83
C ILE A 95 -15.31 -0.14 -4.82
N ASP A 96 -14.03 0.17 -5.02
CA ASP A 96 -13.56 0.83 -6.24
C ASP A 96 -13.43 -0.20 -7.37
N TRP A 97 -14.29 -0.06 -8.37
CA TRP A 97 -14.33 -0.93 -9.54
C TRP A 97 -13.28 -0.57 -10.60
N SER A 98 -12.60 0.57 -10.50
CA SER A 98 -11.63 0.99 -11.52
C SER A 98 -10.47 -0.01 -11.66
N PRO A 99 -9.82 -0.50 -10.58
CA PRO A 99 -8.77 -1.50 -10.70
C PRO A 99 -9.28 -2.91 -11.05
N PHE A 100 -10.57 -3.18 -10.84
CA PHE A 100 -11.20 -4.42 -11.33
C PHE A 100 -11.13 -4.46 -12.86
N PHE A 101 -11.52 -3.39 -13.56
CA PHE A 101 -11.43 -3.34 -15.02
C PHE A 101 -9.98 -3.41 -15.53
N GLN A 102 -9.03 -2.82 -14.81
CA GLN A 102 -7.60 -2.92 -15.14
C GLN A 102 -7.10 -4.37 -15.07
N THR A 103 -7.60 -5.18 -14.11
CA THR A 103 -7.27 -6.62 -14.02
C THR A 103 -7.77 -7.39 -15.25
N TRP A 104 -8.83 -6.90 -15.91
CA TRP A 104 -9.38 -7.44 -17.15
C TRP A 104 -8.81 -6.77 -18.42
N ASP A 105 -7.74 -5.98 -18.29
CA ASP A 105 -7.10 -5.23 -19.39
C ASP A 105 -8.07 -4.28 -20.12
N LEU A 106 -9.04 -3.73 -19.38
CA LEU A 106 -10.02 -2.75 -19.88
C LEU A 106 -9.66 -1.36 -19.36
N ALA A 107 -9.12 -0.52 -20.23
CA ALA A 107 -8.72 0.85 -19.91
C ALA A 107 -9.94 1.78 -19.81
N GLY A 108 -10.07 2.48 -18.68
CA GLY A 108 -11.11 3.47 -18.44
C GLY A 108 -11.40 3.64 -16.95
N SER A 109 -12.11 4.71 -16.59
CA SER A 109 -12.58 4.94 -15.23
C SER A 109 -14.01 4.45 -15.05
N TYR A 110 -14.32 3.83 -13.91
CA TYR A 110 -15.69 3.52 -13.54
C TYR A 110 -16.42 4.80 -13.05
N PRO A 111 -17.71 5.03 -13.37
CA PRO A 111 -18.58 4.21 -14.23
C PRO A 111 -18.49 4.51 -15.73
N ALA A 112 -17.70 5.51 -16.15
CA ALA A 112 -17.65 5.98 -17.53
C ALA A 112 -17.28 4.89 -18.56
N ILE A 113 -16.41 3.95 -18.18
CA ILE A 113 -15.97 2.81 -18.99
C ILE A 113 -17.13 1.94 -19.52
N LEU A 114 -18.26 1.89 -18.80
CA LEU A 114 -19.43 1.10 -19.21
C LEU A 114 -20.10 1.66 -20.47
N SER A 115 -19.91 2.94 -20.75
CA SER A 115 -20.45 3.64 -21.92
C SER A 115 -19.40 3.94 -22.99
N ASP A 116 -18.19 3.39 -22.83
CA ASP A 116 -17.10 3.59 -23.78
C ASP A 116 -17.43 2.98 -25.16
N LYS A 117 -17.05 3.67 -26.24
CA LYS A 117 -17.40 3.28 -27.62
C LYS A 117 -16.64 2.06 -28.13
N VAL A 118 -15.51 1.72 -27.52
CA VAL A 118 -14.63 0.63 -27.93
C VAL A 118 -14.78 -0.56 -26.99
N VAL A 119 -14.73 -0.31 -25.68
CA VAL A 119 -14.71 -1.39 -24.67
C VAL A 119 -16.00 -1.49 -23.84
N GLY A 120 -16.98 -0.60 -24.02
CA GLY A 120 -18.17 -0.50 -23.17
C GLY A 120 -19.02 -1.77 -23.12
N ASP A 121 -19.20 -2.46 -24.26
CA ASP A 121 -19.95 -3.72 -24.31
C ASP A 121 -19.27 -4.82 -23.49
N ALA A 122 -17.95 -4.95 -23.63
CA ALA A 122 -17.15 -5.92 -22.88
C ALA A 122 -17.11 -5.57 -21.38
N ALA A 123 -16.90 -4.28 -21.04
CA ALA A 123 -16.90 -3.77 -19.69
C ALA A 123 -18.25 -4.01 -18.99
N THR A 124 -19.35 -3.73 -19.67
CA THR A 124 -20.71 -3.96 -19.15
C THR A 124 -20.97 -5.44 -18.90
N LYS A 125 -20.55 -6.32 -19.83
CA LYS A 125 -20.71 -7.75 -19.68
C LYS A 125 -19.91 -8.31 -18.50
N VAL A 126 -18.61 -8.03 -18.43
CA VAL A 126 -17.74 -8.53 -17.35
C VAL A 126 -18.16 -7.97 -16.00
N PHE A 127 -18.66 -6.72 -15.95
CA PHE A 127 -19.20 -6.14 -14.74
C PHE A 127 -20.47 -6.85 -14.27
N ALA A 128 -21.40 -7.18 -15.18
CA ALA A 128 -22.59 -7.95 -14.83
C ALA A 128 -22.24 -9.35 -14.30
N GLU A 129 -21.26 -10.01 -14.92
CA GLU A 129 -20.73 -11.31 -14.46
C GLU A 129 -20.05 -11.19 -13.08
N ALA A 130 -19.31 -10.10 -12.84
CA ALA A 130 -18.70 -9.79 -11.54
C ALA A 130 -19.74 -9.56 -10.46
N GLN A 131 -20.81 -8.81 -10.74
CA GLN A 131 -21.92 -8.58 -9.81
C GLN A 131 -22.62 -9.91 -9.47
N ALA A 132 -22.85 -10.77 -10.47
CA ALA A 132 -23.43 -12.09 -10.26
C ALA A 132 -22.52 -13.00 -9.42
N MET A 133 -21.20 -12.98 -9.66
CA MET A 133 -20.23 -13.72 -8.87
C MET A 133 -20.14 -13.18 -7.43
N LEU A 134 -20.09 -11.85 -7.26
CA LEU A 134 -20.07 -11.20 -5.95
C LEU A 134 -21.29 -11.60 -5.11
N LYS A 135 -22.48 -11.62 -5.72
CA LYS A 135 -23.69 -12.11 -5.07
C LYS A 135 -23.54 -13.56 -4.58
N LYS A 136 -22.96 -14.45 -5.40
CA LYS A 136 -22.69 -15.85 -5.00
C LYS A 136 -21.69 -15.94 -3.84
N ILE A 137 -20.62 -15.12 -3.86
CA ILE A 137 -19.63 -15.05 -2.79
C ILE A 137 -20.30 -14.69 -1.47
N ILE A 138 -21.15 -13.66 -1.49
CA ILE A 138 -21.86 -13.13 -0.32
C ILE A 138 -22.91 -14.12 0.19
N ASP A 139 -23.87 -14.51 -0.66
CA ASP A 139 -24.98 -15.39 -0.28
C ASP A 139 -24.48 -16.76 0.18
N GLY A 140 -23.45 -17.27 -0.52
CA GLY A 140 -22.84 -18.55 -0.24
C GLY A 140 -21.82 -18.52 0.90
N ARG A 141 -21.50 -17.33 1.45
CA ARG A 141 -20.46 -17.11 2.47
C ARG A 141 -19.15 -17.80 2.09
N TRP A 142 -18.73 -17.63 0.85
CA TRP A 142 -17.51 -18.27 0.32
C TRP A 142 -16.24 -17.74 0.97
N LEU A 143 -16.30 -16.50 1.45
CA LEU A 143 -15.21 -15.79 2.08
C LEU A 143 -15.63 -15.27 3.46
N THR A 144 -14.68 -15.16 4.38
CA THR A 144 -14.87 -14.49 5.67
C THR A 144 -13.97 -13.27 5.76
N ALA A 145 -14.54 -12.15 6.23
CA ALA A 145 -13.81 -10.91 6.42
C ALA A 145 -13.51 -10.66 7.91
N ASN A 146 -12.23 -10.60 8.24
CA ASN A 146 -11.73 -10.28 9.58
C ASN A 146 -10.72 -9.15 9.52
N GLY A 147 -10.71 -8.32 10.55
CA GLY A 147 -9.81 -7.19 10.66
C GLY A 147 -9.43 -6.91 12.10
N VAL A 148 -8.32 -6.21 12.27
CA VAL A 148 -7.84 -5.72 13.55
C VAL A 148 -7.32 -4.31 13.36
N ILE A 149 -7.62 -3.44 14.31
CA ILE A 149 -6.98 -2.13 14.39
C ILE A 149 -6.34 -1.95 15.77
N ALA A 150 -5.33 -1.08 15.83
CA ALA A 150 -4.81 -0.55 17.07
C ALA A 150 -4.67 0.97 16.98
N LEU A 151 -5.06 1.70 18.02
CA LEU A 151 -4.83 3.13 18.14
C LEU A 151 -3.88 3.33 19.33
N MET A 152 -2.69 3.84 19.05
CA MET A 152 -1.58 3.82 20.00
C MET A 152 -1.00 5.23 20.19
N PRO A 153 -0.59 5.61 21.40
CA PRO A 153 0.19 6.81 21.62
C PRO A 153 1.49 6.71 20.82
N ALA A 154 1.85 7.79 20.13
CA ALA A 154 3.07 7.83 19.33
C ALA A 154 3.69 9.22 19.32
N ASN A 155 5.00 9.28 19.11
CA ASN A 155 5.71 10.53 18.90
C ASN A 155 6.88 10.34 17.95
N THR A 156 7.18 11.40 17.20
CA THR A 156 8.37 11.43 16.36
C THR A 156 9.62 11.62 17.21
N VAL A 157 10.67 10.85 16.91
CA VAL A 157 12.01 10.92 17.49
C VAL A 157 13.07 10.83 16.39
N ASN A 158 14.31 11.23 16.70
CA ASN A 158 15.45 11.15 15.76
C ASN A 158 15.18 11.75 14.36
N ASP A 159 14.35 12.79 14.28
CA ASP A 159 13.79 13.42 13.07
C ASP A 159 12.86 12.56 12.20
N ASP A 160 13.19 11.28 11.99
CA ASP A 160 12.57 10.45 10.96
C ASP A 160 11.80 9.23 11.51
N ASP A 161 11.89 8.95 12.81
CA ASP A 161 11.30 7.75 13.42
C ASP A 161 10.04 8.06 14.20
N ILE A 162 9.16 7.08 14.31
CA ILE A 162 7.96 7.16 15.15
C ILE A 162 8.07 6.09 16.23
N GLU A 163 8.26 6.50 17.48
CA GLU A 163 8.09 5.62 18.64
C GLU A 163 6.60 5.39 18.85
N ILE A 164 6.19 4.12 18.90
CA ILE A 164 4.81 3.70 19.18
C ILE A 164 4.81 3.08 20.57
N TYR A 165 4.04 3.65 21.49
CA TYR A 165 4.03 3.25 22.89
C TYR A 165 2.90 2.28 23.21
N THR A 166 3.12 1.47 24.24
CA THR A 166 2.12 0.49 24.72
C THR A 166 0.91 1.14 25.39
N ASP A 167 1.08 2.33 26.00
CA ASP A 167 0.05 3.08 26.69
C ASP A 167 0.36 4.58 26.78
N GLU A 168 -0.56 5.34 27.39
CA GLU A 168 -0.48 6.80 27.54
C GLU A 168 0.65 7.30 28.45
N THR A 169 1.28 6.41 29.22
CA THR A 169 2.46 6.80 30.02
C THR A 169 3.67 7.07 29.14
N ARG A 170 3.68 6.54 27.91
CA ARG A 170 4.77 6.68 26.93
C ARG A 170 6.14 6.22 27.47
N LYS A 171 6.13 5.29 28.43
CA LYS A 171 7.35 4.73 29.05
C LYS A 171 7.90 3.53 28.30
N GLN A 172 7.02 2.65 27.83
CA GLN A 172 7.42 1.45 27.11
C GLN A 172 7.05 1.58 25.64
N VAL A 173 8.07 1.56 24.78
CA VAL A 173 7.94 1.49 23.32
C VAL A 173 7.51 0.07 22.94
N ALA A 174 6.42 -0.05 22.20
CA ALA A 174 5.95 -1.31 21.62
C ALA A 174 6.84 -1.69 20.42
N PHE A 175 7.01 -0.77 19.47
CA PHE A 175 8.04 -0.82 18.44
C PHE A 175 8.28 0.58 17.87
N THR A 176 9.32 0.73 17.05
CA THR A 176 9.64 1.97 16.35
C THR A 176 9.47 1.79 14.85
N TYR A 177 8.67 2.65 14.22
CA TYR A 177 8.68 2.76 12.77
C TYR A 177 9.87 3.62 12.34
N TYR A 178 10.74 3.05 11.50
CA TYR A 178 11.90 3.74 10.99
C TYR A 178 11.59 4.36 9.63
N GLY A 179 11.35 5.67 9.62
CA GLY A 179 10.97 6.40 8.42
C GLY A 179 12.14 6.63 7.46
N MET A 180 11.78 6.75 6.17
CA MET A 180 12.67 7.23 5.11
C MET A 180 12.23 8.62 4.66
N ARG A 181 13.21 9.50 4.51
CA ARG A 181 13.03 10.87 4.06
C ARG A 181 13.46 11.00 2.61
N GLN A 182 12.68 11.76 1.84
CA GLN A 182 13.05 12.15 0.47
C GLN A 182 14.42 12.85 0.49
N GLN A 183 15.36 12.46 -0.37
CA GLN A 183 16.66 13.13 -0.49
C GLN A 183 16.83 13.95 -1.76
N SER A 184 15.89 13.89 -2.72
CA SER A 184 15.98 14.72 -3.92
C SER A 184 15.98 16.22 -3.60
N VAL A 185 16.80 17.00 -4.31
CA VAL A 185 16.72 18.47 -4.30
C VAL A 185 15.31 18.88 -4.73
N LYS A 186 14.65 19.65 -3.87
CA LYS A 186 13.26 20.04 -4.07
C LYS A 186 13.12 21.32 -4.87
N PRO A 187 12.09 21.45 -5.75
CA PRO A 187 11.84 22.67 -6.46
C PRO A 187 11.47 23.79 -5.48
N VAL A 188 11.91 25.01 -5.79
CA VAL A 188 11.56 26.23 -5.08
C VAL A 188 10.33 26.84 -5.72
N ILE A 189 9.28 27.07 -4.92
CA ILE A 189 8.05 27.73 -5.34
C ILE A 189 7.89 28.97 -4.45
N ASP A 190 7.68 30.13 -5.07
CA ASP A 190 7.52 31.42 -4.37
C ASP A 190 8.66 31.71 -3.36
N GLY A 191 9.90 31.34 -3.72
CA GLY A 191 11.08 31.53 -2.89
C GLY A 191 11.27 30.50 -1.76
N VAL A 192 10.37 29.52 -1.62
CA VAL A 192 10.44 28.48 -0.59
C VAL A 192 10.63 27.09 -1.23
N PRO A 193 11.67 26.33 -0.85
CA PRO A 193 11.79 24.95 -1.31
C PRO A 193 10.62 24.10 -0.81
N ARG A 194 10.07 23.25 -1.68
CA ARG A 194 9.18 22.18 -1.22
C ARG A 194 9.91 21.35 -0.16
N PRO A 195 9.21 20.80 0.85
CA PRO A 195 9.85 20.04 1.92
C PRO A 195 10.34 18.69 1.41
N ASN A 196 11.43 18.21 2.02
CA ASN A 196 11.87 16.82 1.93
C ASN A 196 11.07 16.00 2.94
N GLN A 197 9.99 15.35 2.47
CA GLN A 197 9.00 14.75 3.35
C GLN A 197 9.47 13.40 3.93
N CYS A 198 9.07 13.13 5.17
CA CYS A 198 9.05 11.81 5.83
C CYS A 198 7.66 11.62 6.46
N LEU A 199 7.16 10.38 6.59
CA LEU A 199 5.88 10.13 7.25
C LEU A 199 5.89 10.57 8.72
N SER A 200 7.04 10.52 9.39
CA SER A 200 7.22 11.01 10.76
C SER A 200 6.93 12.51 10.92
N ASP A 201 7.00 13.29 9.84
CA ASP A 201 6.70 14.72 9.90
C ASP A 201 5.24 14.98 10.30
N PHE A 202 4.33 14.01 10.06
CA PHE A 202 2.90 14.11 10.35
C PHE A 202 2.50 13.66 11.77
N ILE A 203 3.48 13.34 12.62
CA ILE A 203 3.27 12.98 14.03
C ILE A 203 4.06 13.95 14.90
N ALA A 204 3.46 14.43 15.99
CA ALA A 204 4.06 15.41 16.85
C ALA A 204 5.39 14.90 17.42
N PRO A 205 6.47 15.70 17.37
CA PRO A 205 7.72 15.39 18.03
C PRO A 205 7.54 15.14 19.54
N LYS A 206 8.34 14.22 20.08
CA LYS A 206 8.35 13.92 21.51
C LYS A 206 8.61 15.19 22.33
N GLY A 207 7.75 15.45 23.31
CA GLY A 207 7.80 16.65 24.15
C GLY A 207 7.06 17.87 23.58
N LEU A 208 6.59 17.84 22.33
CA LEU A 208 5.79 18.94 21.76
C LEU A 208 4.29 18.75 22.05
N ALA A 209 3.72 17.60 21.68
CA ALA A 209 2.32 17.27 21.93
C ALA A 209 2.12 15.76 22.10
N ALA A 210 1.05 15.37 22.78
CA ALA A 210 0.66 13.97 22.93
C ALA A 210 -0.10 13.51 21.68
N ASP A 211 0.61 12.87 20.74
CA ASP A 211 0.05 12.40 19.47
C ASP A 211 -0.15 10.88 19.44
N TYR A 212 -0.76 10.38 18.37
CA TYR A 212 -1.22 9.01 18.21
C TYR A 212 -1.05 8.55 16.77
N ILE A 213 -0.92 7.24 16.60
CA ILE A 213 -0.92 6.59 15.30
C ILE A 213 -1.88 5.41 15.34
N GLY A 214 -2.52 5.13 14.21
CA GLY A 214 -3.28 3.90 14.05
C GLY A 214 -2.49 2.85 13.28
N LEU A 215 -2.81 1.59 13.51
CA LEU A 215 -2.34 0.45 12.74
C LEU A 215 -3.56 -0.41 12.38
N PHE A 216 -3.52 -1.07 11.23
CA PHE A 216 -4.56 -2.00 10.83
C PHE A 216 -4.02 -3.17 10.02
N ALA A 217 -4.74 -4.29 10.10
CA ALA A 217 -4.64 -5.39 9.17
C ALA A 217 -6.06 -5.93 8.94
N VAL A 218 -6.43 -6.10 7.67
CA VAL A 218 -7.73 -6.61 7.25
C VAL A 218 -7.55 -7.66 6.17
N THR A 219 -8.41 -8.66 6.17
CA THR A 219 -8.55 -9.61 5.07
C THR A 219 -10.01 -9.86 4.80
N ALA A 220 -10.36 -9.96 3.52
CA ALA A 220 -11.65 -10.48 3.06
C ALA A 220 -11.48 -11.85 2.38
N GLY A 221 -10.33 -12.50 2.56
CA GLY A 221 -9.89 -13.69 1.81
C GLY A 221 -9.88 -15.00 2.60
N LEU A 222 -10.43 -15.07 3.81
CA LEU A 222 -10.41 -16.32 4.56
C LEU A 222 -11.33 -17.35 3.90
N GLY A 223 -10.80 -18.54 3.61
CA GLY A 223 -11.48 -19.59 2.86
C GLY A 223 -11.22 -19.57 1.35
N ILE A 224 -10.41 -18.62 0.85
CA ILE A 224 -10.14 -18.44 -0.58
C ILE A 224 -9.60 -19.71 -1.26
N GLU A 225 -8.67 -20.42 -0.62
CA GLU A 225 -8.00 -21.61 -1.18
C GLU A 225 -8.98 -22.71 -1.59
N LYS A 226 -10.04 -22.93 -0.79
CA LYS A 226 -11.06 -23.94 -1.06
C LYS A 226 -11.83 -23.63 -2.34
N ILE A 227 -12.13 -22.36 -2.56
CA ILE A 227 -12.92 -21.90 -3.71
C ILE A 227 -12.05 -21.83 -4.96
N GLU A 228 -10.79 -21.37 -4.82
CA GLU A 228 -9.82 -21.41 -5.92
C GLU A 228 -9.59 -22.84 -6.42
N LYS A 229 -9.41 -23.80 -5.49
CA LYS A 229 -9.26 -25.21 -5.85
C LYS A 229 -10.49 -25.73 -6.60
N ARG A 230 -11.69 -25.34 -6.19
CA ARG A 230 -12.93 -25.74 -6.87
C ARG A 230 -12.96 -25.26 -8.33
N PHE A 231 -12.54 -24.02 -8.61
CA PHE A 231 -12.48 -23.54 -10.00
C PHE A 231 -11.36 -24.21 -10.79
N ALA A 232 -10.20 -24.44 -10.17
CA ALA A 232 -9.09 -25.15 -10.81
C ALA A 232 -9.45 -26.61 -11.17
N ASP A 233 -10.09 -27.35 -10.26
CA ASP A 233 -10.55 -28.73 -10.48
C ASP A 233 -11.63 -28.81 -11.57
N ALA A 234 -12.38 -27.74 -11.77
CA ALA A 234 -13.40 -27.63 -12.81
C ALA A 234 -12.86 -27.08 -14.14
N HIS A 235 -11.56 -26.75 -14.22
CA HIS A 235 -10.95 -26.07 -15.37
C HIS A 235 -11.67 -24.77 -15.77
N ASP A 236 -12.19 -24.04 -14.78
CA ASP A 236 -12.92 -22.78 -14.96
C ASP A 236 -12.02 -21.59 -14.59
N ASP A 237 -11.03 -21.33 -15.46
CA ASP A 237 -10.05 -20.25 -15.26
C ASP A 237 -10.72 -18.87 -15.19
N TYR A 238 -11.78 -18.66 -15.99
CA TYR A 238 -12.52 -17.41 -16.02
C TYR A 238 -13.13 -17.09 -14.66
N SER A 239 -13.90 -18.02 -14.08
CA SER A 239 -14.49 -17.81 -12.76
C SER A 239 -13.44 -17.74 -11.65
N GLY A 240 -12.34 -18.48 -11.80
CA GLY A 240 -11.19 -18.41 -10.87
C GLY A 240 -10.55 -17.02 -10.83
N ILE A 241 -10.27 -16.43 -12.00
CA ILE A 241 -9.73 -15.06 -12.12
C ILE A 241 -10.74 -14.04 -11.60
N MET A 242 -12.02 -14.17 -11.98
CA MET A 242 -13.10 -13.31 -11.50
C MET A 242 -13.20 -13.32 -9.97
N PHE A 243 -13.19 -14.51 -9.37
CA PHE A 243 -13.25 -14.69 -7.92
C PHE A 243 -12.05 -14.05 -7.20
N LYS A 244 -10.83 -14.28 -7.72
CA LYS A 244 -9.61 -13.66 -7.17
C LYS A 244 -9.66 -12.13 -7.24
N GLY A 245 -10.04 -11.58 -8.39
CA GLY A 245 -10.21 -10.15 -8.57
C GLY A 245 -11.22 -9.55 -7.59
N LEU A 246 -12.36 -10.22 -7.38
CA LEU A 246 -13.37 -9.78 -6.41
C LEU A 246 -12.90 -9.90 -4.96
N ALA A 247 -12.17 -10.95 -4.59
CA ALA A 247 -11.61 -11.09 -3.24
C ALA A 247 -10.64 -9.95 -2.92
N ASP A 248 -9.79 -9.58 -3.87
CA ASP A 248 -8.88 -8.43 -3.76
C ASP A 248 -9.63 -7.11 -3.61
N ARG A 249 -10.66 -6.87 -4.45
CA ARG A 249 -11.54 -5.70 -4.32
C ARG A 249 -12.23 -5.62 -2.97
N LEU A 250 -12.68 -6.76 -2.41
CA LEU A 250 -13.28 -6.81 -1.08
C LEU A 250 -12.26 -6.48 0.03
N ALA A 251 -11.00 -6.88 -0.10
CA ALA A 251 -9.97 -6.55 0.89
C ALA A 251 -9.67 -5.04 0.91
N GLU A 252 -9.54 -4.41 -0.26
CA GLU A 252 -9.35 -2.95 -0.38
C GLU A 252 -10.58 -2.18 0.11
N ALA A 253 -11.78 -2.61 -0.27
CA ALA A 253 -13.03 -2.03 0.21
C ALA A 253 -13.15 -2.14 1.74
N PHE A 254 -12.66 -3.23 2.33
CA PHE A 254 -12.65 -3.41 3.78
C PHE A 254 -11.66 -2.45 4.46
N ALA A 255 -10.51 -2.19 3.85
CA ALA A 255 -9.57 -1.19 4.34
C ALA A 255 -10.19 0.23 4.32
N GLU A 256 -10.92 0.58 3.26
CA GLU A 256 -11.65 1.87 3.17
C GLU A 256 -12.75 1.98 4.23
N TYR A 257 -13.60 0.95 4.37
CA TYR A 257 -14.63 0.90 5.40
C TYR A 257 -14.06 1.05 6.82
N MET A 258 -12.98 0.32 7.13
CA MET A 258 -12.34 0.43 8.44
C MET A 258 -11.70 1.79 8.64
N HIS A 259 -11.10 2.38 7.60
CA HIS A 259 -10.54 3.72 7.68
C HIS A 259 -11.62 4.75 7.98
N GLU A 260 -12.76 4.74 7.27
CA GLU A 260 -13.89 5.64 7.56
C GLU A 260 -14.36 5.50 9.01
N ARG A 261 -14.51 4.26 9.50
CA ARG A 261 -14.85 4.01 10.91
C ARG A 261 -13.80 4.54 11.89
N VAL A 262 -12.53 4.48 11.53
CA VAL A 262 -11.45 5.08 12.32
C VAL A 262 -11.61 6.58 12.40
N ARG A 263 -11.79 7.26 11.27
CA ARG A 263 -11.94 8.72 11.21
C ARG A 263 -13.15 9.22 11.99
N THR A 264 -14.29 8.55 11.83
CA THR A 264 -15.60 9.01 12.32
C THR A 264 -15.95 8.52 13.72
N ASP A 265 -15.59 7.28 14.07
CA ASP A 265 -16.04 6.67 15.31
C ASP A 265 -14.90 6.24 16.24
N LEU A 266 -13.93 5.47 15.77
CA LEU A 266 -12.98 4.80 16.64
C LEU A 266 -11.88 5.74 17.14
N TRP A 267 -11.30 6.54 16.23
CA TRP A 267 -10.43 7.66 16.57
C TRP A 267 -11.27 8.93 16.72
N GLY A 268 -12.15 9.20 15.76
CA GLY A 268 -13.20 10.21 15.89
C GLY A 268 -12.77 11.66 15.65
N TYR A 269 -11.70 11.89 14.89
CA TYR A 269 -11.24 13.24 14.56
C TYR A 269 -12.08 13.93 13.47
N THR A 270 -12.94 13.20 12.75
CA THR A 270 -13.96 13.76 11.84
C THR A 270 -15.36 13.17 12.10
N ALA A 271 -15.84 13.21 13.35
CA ALA A 271 -17.09 12.54 13.76
C ALA A 271 -18.37 12.91 12.97
N ASN A 272 -18.39 14.07 12.30
CA ASN A 272 -19.53 14.54 11.50
C ASN A 272 -19.36 14.30 9.99
N GLU A 273 -18.28 13.64 9.56
CA GLU A 273 -18.01 13.32 8.15
C GLU A 273 -19.12 12.42 7.57
N LYS A 274 -19.60 12.80 6.38
CA LYS A 274 -20.55 12.01 5.59
C LYS A 274 -20.15 12.15 4.13
N LEU A 275 -19.32 11.22 3.65
CA LEU A 275 -18.80 11.25 2.30
C LEU A 275 -19.47 10.19 1.44
N PRO A 276 -19.84 10.50 0.19
CA PRO A 276 -20.21 9.46 -0.77
C PRO A 276 -18.97 8.63 -1.14
N VAL A 277 -19.20 7.40 -1.61
CA VAL A 277 -18.12 6.46 -1.99
C VAL A 277 -17.14 7.08 -3.00
N ASP A 278 -17.63 7.83 -3.99
CA ASP A 278 -16.77 8.52 -4.97
C ASP A 278 -15.81 9.54 -4.32
N ALA A 279 -16.21 10.16 -3.21
CA ALA A 279 -15.35 11.07 -2.46
C ALA A 279 -14.33 10.28 -1.62
N LEU A 280 -14.70 9.12 -1.09
CA LEU A 280 -13.78 8.21 -0.41
C LEU A 280 -12.69 7.69 -1.36
N ILE A 281 -13.07 7.26 -2.58
CA ILE A 281 -12.13 6.81 -3.62
C ILE A 281 -11.14 7.91 -4.02
N LYS A 282 -11.61 9.18 -4.04
CA LYS A 282 -10.77 10.36 -4.29
C LYS A 282 -9.99 10.83 -3.06
N GLU A 283 -10.05 10.08 -1.97
CA GLU A 283 -9.39 10.39 -0.70
C GLU A 283 -9.75 11.79 -0.15
N ALA A 284 -10.99 12.24 -0.38
CA ALA A 284 -11.46 13.58 0.01
C ALA A 284 -11.86 13.66 1.50
N TYR A 285 -11.05 13.06 2.36
CA TYR A 285 -11.18 13.04 3.81
C TYR A 285 -9.88 13.52 4.48
N GLN A 286 -9.97 13.82 5.77
CA GLN A 286 -8.78 14.13 6.57
C GLN A 286 -7.99 12.85 6.90
N GLY A 287 -6.67 12.90 6.80
CA GLY A 287 -5.79 11.79 7.20
C GLY A 287 -5.45 10.83 6.05
N ILE A 288 -4.49 9.95 6.29
CA ILE A 288 -4.01 8.96 5.32
C ILE A 288 -3.83 7.58 5.95
N ARG A 289 -3.77 6.53 5.12
CA ARG A 289 -3.60 5.15 5.56
C ARG A 289 -2.43 4.40 4.88
N PRO A 290 -1.18 4.91 4.95
CA PRO A 290 -0.05 4.37 4.20
C PRO A 290 0.25 2.92 4.59
N ALA A 291 0.44 2.09 3.57
CA ALA A 291 0.70 0.66 3.69
C ALA A 291 2.16 0.32 3.33
N PRO A 292 2.90 -0.41 4.18
CA PRO A 292 4.27 -0.82 3.90
C PRO A 292 4.42 -1.55 2.56
N GLY A 293 5.35 -1.05 1.74
CA GLY A 293 5.58 -1.47 0.34
C GLY A 293 5.12 -0.46 -0.70
N TYR A 294 4.26 0.49 -0.33
CA TYR A 294 3.88 1.61 -1.19
C TYR A 294 4.98 2.69 -1.23
N PRO A 295 5.00 3.57 -2.25
CA PRO A 295 6.05 4.58 -2.41
C PRO A 295 6.30 5.50 -1.20
N ALA A 296 5.29 5.74 -0.36
CA ALA A 296 5.41 6.56 0.85
C ALA A 296 6.12 5.84 2.02
N CYS A 297 6.10 4.50 2.04
CA CYS A 297 6.76 3.67 3.05
C CYS A 297 7.21 2.33 2.42
N PRO A 298 8.21 2.35 1.53
CA PRO A 298 8.53 1.18 0.70
C PRO A 298 9.17 0.02 1.46
N ASP A 299 9.57 0.21 2.72
CA ASP A 299 10.15 -0.85 3.55
C ASP A 299 9.08 -1.85 4.03
N HIS A 300 9.13 -3.06 3.49
CA HIS A 300 8.22 -4.14 3.86
C HIS A 300 8.50 -4.74 5.26
N THR A 301 9.71 -4.58 5.79
CA THR A 301 10.17 -5.31 6.99
C THR A 301 9.43 -4.88 8.26
N VAL A 302 8.87 -3.67 8.32
CA VAL A 302 8.05 -3.19 9.45
C VAL A 302 6.78 -4.01 9.67
N LYS A 303 6.30 -4.74 8.64
CA LYS A 303 5.10 -5.57 8.77
C LYS A 303 5.24 -6.61 9.87
N THR A 304 6.45 -7.10 10.16
CA THR A 304 6.67 -8.05 11.25
C THR A 304 6.28 -7.47 12.60
N ASP A 305 6.80 -6.30 12.95
CA ASP A 305 6.48 -5.64 14.23
C ASP A 305 5.01 -5.24 14.29
N MET A 306 4.46 -4.76 13.16
CA MET A 306 3.04 -4.44 13.02
C MET A 306 2.16 -5.68 13.26
N PHE A 307 2.47 -6.82 12.63
CA PHE A 307 1.69 -8.05 12.76
C PHE A 307 1.77 -8.63 14.16
N ASN A 308 2.94 -8.55 14.80
CA ASN A 308 3.14 -8.98 16.18
C ASN A 308 2.30 -8.12 17.14
N LEU A 309 2.32 -6.80 16.99
CA LEU A 309 1.51 -5.89 17.82
C LEU A 309 0.01 -6.10 17.62
N LEU A 310 -0.40 -6.31 16.36
CA LEU A 310 -1.80 -6.52 15.99
C LEU A 310 -2.30 -7.95 16.26
N GLN A 311 -1.42 -8.91 16.57
CA GLN A 311 -1.75 -10.33 16.74
C GLN A 311 -2.57 -10.85 15.54
N CYS A 312 -2.04 -10.63 14.33
CA CYS A 312 -2.74 -10.90 13.08
C CYS A 312 -3.15 -12.39 12.89
N ASP A 313 -2.49 -13.32 13.57
CA ASP A 313 -2.86 -14.73 13.59
C ASP A 313 -4.28 -14.94 14.12
N GLU A 314 -4.75 -14.13 15.08
CA GLU A 314 -6.10 -14.20 15.62
C GLU A 314 -7.19 -13.89 14.60
N ILE A 315 -6.86 -13.14 13.55
CA ILE A 315 -7.75 -12.82 12.42
C ILE A 315 -7.47 -13.68 11.20
N GLY A 316 -6.59 -14.68 11.31
CA GLY A 316 -6.24 -15.60 10.24
C GLY A 316 -5.27 -15.03 9.20
N MET A 317 -4.49 -14.01 9.58
CA MET A 317 -3.48 -13.40 8.71
C MET A 317 -2.06 -13.74 9.16
N THR A 318 -1.19 -14.06 8.20
CA THR A 318 0.24 -14.34 8.44
C THR A 318 1.13 -13.63 7.42
N LEU A 319 2.45 -13.64 7.66
CA LEU A 319 3.45 -13.14 6.73
C LEU A 319 4.31 -14.30 6.21
N THR A 320 4.66 -14.24 4.92
CA THR A 320 5.71 -15.09 4.34
C THR A 320 7.10 -14.56 4.70
N GLU A 321 8.15 -15.31 4.35
CA GLU A 321 9.55 -14.87 4.48
C GLU A 321 9.88 -13.60 3.68
N SER A 322 9.06 -13.27 2.68
CA SER A 322 9.17 -12.04 1.87
C SER A 322 8.25 -10.92 2.36
N PHE A 323 7.62 -11.06 3.52
CA PHE A 323 6.64 -10.12 4.08
C PHE A 323 5.41 -9.90 3.17
N ALA A 324 5.11 -10.88 2.32
CA ALA A 324 3.82 -10.96 1.66
C ALA A 324 2.77 -11.44 2.68
N MET A 325 1.56 -10.90 2.59
CA MET A 325 0.48 -11.27 3.49
C MET A 325 -0.25 -12.50 2.97
N GLN A 326 -0.70 -13.35 3.89
CA GLN A 326 -1.61 -14.45 3.63
C GLN A 326 -2.87 -14.27 4.49
N PRO A 327 -4.09 -14.44 3.93
CA PRO A 327 -4.40 -14.64 2.50
C PRO A 327 -3.95 -13.47 1.62
N ALA A 328 -3.83 -13.70 0.30
CA ALA A 328 -3.40 -12.68 -0.64
C ALA A 328 -4.33 -11.45 -0.68
N ALA A 329 -5.65 -11.68 -0.54
CA ALA A 329 -6.66 -10.64 -0.40
C ALA A 329 -6.62 -10.05 1.02
N ALA A 330 -5.60 -9.21 1.27
CA ALA A 330 -5.34 -8.60 2.55
C ALA A 330 -4.66 -7.23 2.40
N VAL A 331 -4.93 -6.33 3.35
CA VAL A 331 -4.33 -5.00 3.42
C VAL A 331 -3.88 -4.73 4.86
N SER A 332 -2.69 -4.17 5.05
CA SER A 332 -2.21 -3.71 6.35
C SER A 332 -1.47 -2.39 6.21
N GLY A 333 -1.59 -1.52 7.20
CA GLY A 333 -0.91 -0.23 7.17
C GLY A 333 -1.09 0.57 8.44
N PHE A 334 -0.76 1.85 8.33
CA PHE A 334 -0.92 2.83 9.40
C PHE A 334 -2.16 3.69 9.19
N TYR A 335 -2.53 4.47 10.20
CA TYR A 335 -3.43 5.62 10.08
C TYR A 335 -2.74 6.86 10.65
N PHE A 336 -2.74 7.95 9.89
CA PHE A 336 -2.27 9.27 10.31
C PHE A 336 -3.45 10.23 10.29
N ALA A 337 -3.67 10.97 11.39
CA ALA A 337 -4.82 11.86 11.54
C ALA A 337 -4.52 13.32 11.21
N HIS A 338 -3.24 13.71 11.12
CA HIS A 338 -2.87 15.10 10.87
C HIS A 338 -3.46 15.60 9.55
N ARG A 339 -4.06 16.80 9.57
CA ARG A 339 -4.84 17.32 8.43
C ARG A 339 -4.04 17.51 7.15
N ASP A 340 -2.77 17.89 7.29
CA ASP A 340 -1.86 18.07 6.15
C ASP A 340 -1.13 16.78 5.72
N SER A 341 -1.46 15.64 6.32
CA SER A 341 -0.89 14.36 5.91
C SER A 341 -1.33 14.00 4.49
N LYS A 342 -0.39 13.49 3.70
CA LYS A 342 -0.60 13.18 2.28
C LYS A 342 0.36 12.11 1.82
N TYR A 343 -0.02 11.36 0.79
CA TYR A 343 0.89 10.45 0.12
C TYR A 343 1.97 11.21 -0.66
N PHE A 344 3.17 10.66 -0.62
CA PHE A 344 4.33 11.09 -1.41
C PHE A 344 5.16 9.85 -1.75
N SER A 345 6.11 9.98 -2.68
CA SER A 345 7.11 8.92 -2.92
C SER A 345 8.40 9.28 -2.22
N VAL A 346 8.99 8.34 -1.48
CA VAL A 346 10.35 8.48 -0.92
C VAL A 346 11.41 8.61 -2.04
N ASP A 347 11.13 8.01 -3.20
CA ASP A 347 12.03 7.93 -4.35
C ASP A 347 13.38 7.28 -4.00
N LYS A 348 14.49 7.85 -4.50
CA LYS A 348 15.84 7.39 -4.26
C LYS A 348 16.43 7.99 -2.97
N ILE A 349 17.09 7.17 -2.19
CA ILE A 349 17.86 7.53 -1.00
C ILE A 349 19.36 7.31 -1.26
N GLY A 350 20.18 8.16 -0.67
CA GLY A 350 21.64 8.05 -0.69
C GLY A 350 22.16 7.05 0.33
N GLU A 351 23.44 6.68 0.17
CA GLU A 351 24.13 5.75 1.06
C GLU A 351 24.20 6.25 2.52
N ASP A 352 24.26 7.56 2.72
CA ASP A 352 24.28 8.17 4.05
C ASP A 352 23.00 7.89 4.86
N GLN A 353 21.82 7.98 4.24
CA GLN A 353 20.56 7.62 4.88
C GLN A 353 20.46 6.12 5.13
N LEU A 354 20.95 5.28 4.21
CA LEU A 354 20.99 3.83 4.40
C LEU A 354 21.87 3.44 5.61
N LEU A 355 23.05 4.05 5.74
CA LEU A 355 23.95 3.82 6.88
C LEU A 355 23.33 4.29 8.20
N GLU A 356 22.66 5.45 8.20
CA GLU A 356 21.92 5.95 9.37
C GLU A 356 20.74 5.03 9.73
N LEU A 357 20.01 4.49 8.76
CA LEU A 357 18.96 3.48 8.99
C LEU A 357 19.55 2.21 9.61
N ALA A 358 20.65 1.68 9.07
CA ALA A 358 21.33 0.50 9.59
C ALA A 358 21.73 0.70 11.06
N LYS A 359 22.30 1.87 11.37
CA LYS A 359 22.71 2.25 12.72
C LYS A 359 21.53 2.37 13.68
N ARG A 360 20.47 3.09 13.30
CA ARG A 360 19.28 3.32 14.16
C ARG A 360 18.48 2.04 14.43
N ARG A 361 18.50 1.10 13.48
CA ARG A 361 17.81 -0.20 13.56
C ARG A 361 18.66 -1.32 14.15
N HIS A 362 19.96 -1.08 14.35
CA HIS A 362 20.93 -2.11 14.73
C HIS A 362 20.92 -3.31 13.77
N LEU A 363 20.81 -3.04 12.46
CA LEU A 363 20.79 -4.06 11.40
C LEU A 363 22.04 -3.96 10.52
N PRO A 364 22.49 -5.09 9.93
CA PRO A 364 23.51 -5.05 8.88
C PRO A 364 23.05 -4.20 7.71
N LYS A 365 23.97 -3.44 7.11
CA LYS A 365 23.69 -2.61 5.93
C LYS A 365 23.16 -3.46 4.78
N GLU A 366 23.76 -4.63 4.56
CA GLU A 366 23.46 -5.57 3.48
C GLU A 366 22.02 -6.10 3.57
N TYR A 367 21.52 -6.25 4.80
CA TYR A 367 20.12 -6.63 5.02
C TYR A 367 19.17 -5.55 4.52
N LEU A 368 19.46 -4.28 4.83
CA LEU A 368 18.66 -3.15 4.35
C LEU A 368 18.83 -2.92 2.84
N GLU A 369 20.03 -3.11 2.29
CA GLU A 369 20.26 -3.00 0.85
C GLU A 369 19.38 -3.95 0.05
N ARG A 370 19.21 -5.18 0.53
CA ARG A 370 18.32 -6.15 -0.09
C ARG A 370 16.87 -5.67 -0.15
N TRP A 371 16.34 -5.17 0.96
CA TRP A 371 14.92 -4.79 1.05
C TRP A 371 14.62 -3.41 0.47
N LEU A 372 15.60 -2.51 0.49
CA LEU A 372 15.48 -1.15 -0.04
C LEU A 372 16.08 -1.00 -1.44
N ALA A 373 16.50 -2.09 -2.10
CA ALA A 373 17.12 -2.07 -3.42
C ALA A 373 16.38 -1.18 -4.45
N PRO A 374 15.03 -1.18 -4.55
CA PRO A 374 14.33 -0.29 -5.46
C PRO A 374 14.54 1.21 -5.18
N ASN A 375 14.85 1.57 -3.94
CA ASN A 375 15.02 2.93 -3.44
C ASN A 375 16.48 3.38 -3.34
N LEU A 376 17.47 2.53 -3.59
CA LEU A 376 18.87 2.96 -3.56
C LEU A 376 19.26 3.70 -4.84
N SER A 377 19.99 4.82 -4.68
CA SER A 377 20.42 5.73 -5.75
C SER A 377 21.53 5.18 -6.63
#